data_AF-A0AAJ4E9I2-F1
#
_entry.id   AF-A0AAJ4E9I2-F1
#
_cell.length_a   1.000
_cell.length_b   1.000
_cell.length_c   1.000
_cell.angle_alpha   90.00
_cell.angle_beta   90.00
_cell.angle_gamma   90.00
#
_symmetry.space_group_name_H-M   'P 1'
#
loop_
_entity.id
_entity.type
_entity.pdbx_description
1 polymer ?
#
loop_
_entity_poly.entity_id
_entity_poly.type
_entity_poly.pdbx_seq_one_letter_code
_entity_poly.pdbx_strand_id
1 'polypeptide(L)'
;MSFGMRIWGADGALQLDETSFTVRVIYSALIPKTAGRFIDIAIAGVTPATDSCVCIPIVPYSTNGQSIDAIAFIPYVYEGYVRVFFGSPAATTGPTGLTTQRLIVMRNR
;
A
#
# COMPACT_ATOMS: atom_id res chain seq x y z
N MET A 1 13.25 5.39 16.92
CA MET A 1 14.08 4.46 16.15
C MET A 1 13.96 4.84 14.68
N SER A 2 15.07 4.99 13.95
CA SER A 2 15.02 5.15 12.48
C SER A 2 14.85 3.77 11.85
N PHE A 3 13.94 3.63 10.88
CA PHE A 3 13.71 2.39 10.14
C PHE A 3 14.02 2.63 8.66
N GLY A 4 14.87 1.80 8.06
CA GLY A 4 15.16 1.84 6.64
C GLY A 4 16.49 1.20 6.24
N MET A 5 16.82 1.31 4.96
CA MET A 5 18.08 0.83 4.39
C MET A 5 19.15 1.92 4.47
N ARG A 6 20.36 1.52 4.82
CA ARG A 6 21.56 2.33 4.77
C ARG A 6 22.61 1.64 3.92
N ILE A 7 23.39 2.41 3.17
CA ILE A 7 24.48 1.92 2.33
C ILE A 7 25.75 2.66 2.74
N TRP A 8 26.81 1.90 2.98
CA TRP A 8 28.12 2.43 3.34
C TRP A 8 29.11 2.21 2.19
N GLY A 9 29.98 3.19 1.98
CA GLY A 9 31.09 3.10 1.05
C GLY A 9 32.20 2.17 1.56
N ALA A 10 33.17 1.89 0.69
CA ALA A 10 34.35 1.08 1.04
C ALA A 10 35.24 1.73 2.12
N ASP A 11 35.11 3.05 2.29
CA ASP A 11 35.74 3.86 3.33
C ASP A 11 34.96 3.85 4.67
N GLY A 12 33.80 3.17 4.72
CA GLY A 12 32.91 3.17 5.87
C GLY A 12 32.02 4.41 5.99
N ALA A 13 32.09 5.35 5.03
CA ALA A 13 31.23 6.53 5.03
C ALA A 13 29.79 6.15 4.66
N LEU A 14 28.80 6.76 5.32
CA LEU A 14 27.39 6.58 4.98
C LEU A 14 27.10 7.30 3.67
N GLN A 15 26.75 6.54 2.64
CA GLN A 15 26.49 7.06 1.29
C GLN A 15 24.99 7.23 1.02
N LEU A 16 24.18 6.36 1.61
CA LEU A 16 22.73 6.39 1.46
C LEU A 16 22.07 6.03 2.77
N ASP A 17 20.99 6.73 3.09
CA ASP A 17 20.27 6.57 4.33
C ASP A 17 18.77 6.82 4.19
N GLU A 18 18.10 6.81 5.34
CA GLU A 18 16.67 7.10 5.44
C GLU A 18 16.30 8.54 5.11
N THR A 19 17.26 9.43 4.81
CA THR A 19 17.09 10.83 4.41
C THR A 19 17.57 11.14 2.99
N SER A 20 17.96 10.12 2.21
CA SER A 20 18.50 10.33 0.85
C SER A 20 17.48 10.57 -0.29
N PHE A 21 16.24 10.06 -0.17
CA PHE A 21 15.21 10.17 -1.23
C PHE A 21 13.94 10.92 -0.81
N THR A 22 13.46 11.88 -1.62
CA THR A 22 12.20 12.61 -1.37
C THR A 22 11.00 11.69 -1.21
N VAL A 23 10.88 10.68 -2.08
CA VAL A 23 9.83 9.64 -2.00
C VAL A 23 10.48 8.27 -1.94
N ARG A 24 9.99 7.41 -1.05
CA ARG A 24 10.46 6.02 -0.93
C ARG A 24 9.32 5.05 -0.69
N VAL A 25 9.42 3.85 -1.25
CA VAL A 25 8.51 2.75 -0.91
C VAL A 25 8.93 2.16 0.43
N ILE A 26 8.03 2.22 1.43
CA ILE A 26 8.26 1.69 2.77
C ILE A 26 7.57 0.35 3.01
N TYR A 27 6.61 -0.01 2.16
CA TYR A 27 5.92 -1.30 2.22
C TYR A 27 5.42 -1.71 0.83
N SER A 28 5.60 -2.98 0.48
CA SER A 28 4.94 -3.60 -0.67
C SER A 28 4.55 -5.04 -0.38
N ALA A 29 3.29 -5.39 -0.64
CA ALA A 29 2.79 -6.75 -0.48
C ALA A 29 1.67 -7.04 -1.47
N LEU A 30 1.45 -8.33 -1.75
CA LEU A 30 0.27 -8.81 -2.46
C LEU A 30 -0.88 -8.97 -1.47
N ILE A 31 -1.99 -8.29 -1.73
CA ILE A 31 -3.17 -8.29 -0.88
C ILE A 31 -4.26 -9.10 -1.58
N PRO A 32 -4.53 -10.34 -1.14
CA PRO A 32 -5.66 -11.11 -1.63
C PRO A 32 -6.96 -10.59 -1.02
N LYS A 33 -8.09 -10.90 -1.66
CA LYS A 33 -9.40 -10.69 -1.04
C LYS A 33 -9.53 -11.56 0.21
N THR A 34 -9.86 -10.96 1.36
CA THR A 34 -10.16 -11.68 2.62
C THR A 34 -11.63 -11.56 3.00
N ALA A 35 -12.06 -12.23 4.07
CA ALA A 35 -13.41 -12.05 4.61
C ALA A 35 -13.66 -10.59 5.04
N GLY A 36 -14.88 -10.09 4.80
CA GLY A 36 -15.26 -8.70 5.09
C GLY A 36 -15.08 -7.74 3.90
N ARG A 37 -15.15 -6.43 4.19
CA ARG A 37 -15.04 -5.35 3.18
C ARG A 37 -13.68 -4.64 3.20
N PHE A 38 -12.87 -4.90 4.22
CA PHE A 38 -11.53 -4.33 4.34
C PHE A 38 -10.60 -5.26 5.12
N ILE A 39 -9.30 -4.99 5.01
CA ILE A 39 -8.26 -5.56 5.86
C ILE A 39 -7.35 -4.44 6.36
N ASP A 40 -6.93 -4.54 7.62
CA ASP A 40 -5.95 -3.64 8.21
C ASP A 40 -4.56 -4.27 8.20
N ILE A 41 -3.59 -3.51 7.71
CA ILE A 41 -2.20 -3.94 7.58
C ILE A 41 -1.38 -3.03 8.48
N ALA A 42 -0.85 -3.59 9.57
CA ALA A 42 0.02 -2.86 10.48
C ALA A 42 1.34 -2.50 9.79
N ILE A 43 1.67 -1.21 9.75
CA ILE A 43 2.91 -0.69 9.17
C ILE A 43 3.49 0.29 10.18
N ALA A 44 4.57 -0.13 10.83
CA ALA A 44 5.17 0.64 11.92
C ALA A 44 5.57 2.05 11.47
N GLY A 45 5.08 3.06 12.20
CA GLY A 45 5.41 4.45 11.97
C GLY A 45 4.81 5.06 10.71
N VAL A 46 3.80 4.44 10.08
CA VAL A 46 3.04 5.04 8.98
C VAL A 46 2.11 6.15 9.52
N THR A 47 1.98 7.26 8.81
CA THR A 47 1.11 8.38 9.19
C THR A 47 0.49 9.05 7.96
N PRO A 48 -0.79 9.46 7.99
CA PRO A 48 -1.44 10.15 6.87
C PRO A 48 -0.80 11.50 6.53
N ALA A 49 -0.03 12.09 7.46
CA ALA A 49 0.60 13.39 7.27
C ALA A 49 1.75 13.36 6.25
N THR A 50 2.46 12.24 6.14
CA THR A 50 3.67 12.12 5.29
C THR A 50 3.64 10.90 4.37
N ASP A 51 2.71 9.96 4.56
CA ASP A 51 2.64 8.73 3.79
C ASP A 51 1.42 8.68 2.87
N SER A 52 1.59 7.98 1.74
CA SER A 52 0.54 7.72 0.77
C SER A 52 0.54 6.24 0.38
N CYS A 53 -0.59 5.73 -0.10
CA CYS A 53 -0.71 4.34 -0.51
C CYS A 53 -1.53 4.17 -1.78
N VAL A 54 -1.22 3.13 -2.56
CA VAL A 54 -1.94 2.77 -3.77
C VAL A 54 -2.00 1.26 -3.94
N CYS A 55 -3.12 0.75 -4.45
CA CYS A 55 -3.27 -0.63 -4.88
C CYS A 55 -3.17 -0.71 -6.41
N ILE A 56 -2.34 -1.62 -6.91
CA ILE A 56 -2.10 -1.81 -8.34
C ILE A 56 -2.49 -3.25 -8.73
N PRO A 57 -3.25 -3.42 -9.82
CA PRO A 57 -3.50 -4.74 -10.40
C PRO A 57 -2.21 -5.48 -10.73
N ILE A 58 -2.14 -6.78 -10.42
CA ILE A 58 -1.01 -7.65 -10.81
C ILE A 58 -1.35 -8.59 -11.97
N VAL A 59 -2.59 -8.52 -12.45
CA VAL A 59 -3.10 -9.26 -13.60
C VAL A 59 -3.88 -8.32 -14.50
N PRO A 60 -4.02 -8.64 -15.80
CA PRO A 60 -4.90 -7.91 -16.68
C PRO A 60 -6.34 -7.94 -16.16
N TYR A 61 -6.95 -6.76 -16.02
CA TYR A 61 -8.36 -6.65 -15.68
C TYR A 61 -9.22 -6.86 -16.93
N SER A 62 -10.35 -7.54 -16.74
CA SER A 62 -11.36 -7.63 -17.78
C SER A 62 -11.88 -6.24 -18.10
N THR A 63 -12.06 -5.94 -19.39
CA THR A 63 -12.68 -4.70 -19.87
C THR A 63 -14.21 -4.77 -19.87
N ASN A 64 -14.78 -5.90 -19.44
CA ASN A 64 -16.22 -6.05 -19.28
C ASN A 64 -16.69 -5.20 -18.11
N GLY A 65 -17.58 -4.23 -18.36
CA GLY A 65 -18.02 -3.25 -17.36
C GLY A 65 -18.75 -3.81 -16.12
N GLN A 66 -18.98 -5.12 -16.05
CA GLN A 66 -19.63 -5.81 -14.92
C GLN A 66 -18.71 -6.82 -14.22
N SER A 67 -17.41 -6.86 -14.55
CA SER A 67 -16.48 -7.80 -13.92
C SER A 67 -16.10 -7.35 -12.51
N ILE A 68 -16.52 -8.12 -11.51
CA ILE A 68 -16.10 -7.89 -10.11
C ILE A 68 -14.60 -8.19 -9.92
N ASP A 69 -13.99 -8.98 -10.78
CA ASP A 69 -12.54 -9.22 -10.77
C ASP A 69 -11.73 -7.97 -11.15
N ALA A 70 -12.36 -7.00 -11.82
CA ALA A 70 -11.74 -5.74 -12.23
C ALA A 70 -11.95 -4.59 -11.21
N ILE A 71 -12.55 -4.85 -10.05
CA ILE A 71 -12.76 -3.82 -9.02
C ILE A 71 -11.43 -3.54 -8.29
N ALA A 72 -10.92 -2.32 -8.43
CA ALA A 72 -9.73 -1.86 -7.71
C ALA A 72 -9.98 -1.77 -6.19
N PHE A 73 -8.97 -2.16 -5.41
CA PHE A 73 -8.97 -1.96 -3.98
C PHE A 73 -8.60 -0.51 -3.66
N ILE A 74 -9.20 0.03 -2.59
CA ILE A 74 -9.00 1.42 -2.18
C ILE A 74 -8.26 1.43 -0.85
N PRO A 75 -6.97 1.77 -0.82
CA PRO A 75 -6.21 1.83 0.42
C PRO A 75 -6.25 3.23 1.04
N TYR A 76 -6.44 3.33 2.35
CA TYR A 76 -6.30 4.55 3.15
C TYR A 76 -5.23 4.38 4.22
N VAL A 77 -4.39 5.41 4.36
CA VAL A 77 -3.41 5.51 5.44
C VAL A 77 -4.10 5.99 6.71
N TYR A 78 -3.80 5.32 7.83
CA TYR A 78 -4.13 5.73 9.19
C TYR A 78 -2.86 5.76 10.03
N GLU A 79 -2.95 6.25 11.26
CA GLU A 79 -1.81 6.26 12.17
C GLU A 79 -1.44 4.81 12.55
N GLY A 80 -0.27 4.35 12.13
CA GLY A 80 0.28 3.02 12.44
C GLY A 80 -0.23 1.85 11.58
N TYR A 81 -1.17 2.07 10.67
CA TYR A 81 -1.66 1.02 9.75
C TYR A 81 -2.21 1.59 8.43
N VAL A 82 -2.33 0.72 7.43
CA VAL A 82 -3.06 0.99 6.19
C VAL A 82 -4.27 0.08 6.11
N ARG A 83 -5.44 0.67 5.86
CA ARG A 83 -6.68 -0.07 5.62
C ARG A 83 -6.90 -0.21 4.13
N VAL A 84 -7.05 -1.44 3.65
CA VAL A 84 -7.37 -1.71 2.24
C VAL A 84 -8.83 -2.12 2.15
N PHE A 85 -9.65 -1.31 1.49
CA PHE A 85 -11.04 -1.63 1.18
C PHE A 85 -11.13 -2.41 -0.12
N PHE A 86 -11.94 -3.46 -0.14
CA PHE A 86 -12.16 -4.30 -1.32
C PHE A 86 -13.25 -3.75 -2.25
N GLY A 87 -13.80 -2.58 -1.95
CA GLY A 87 -14.85 -1.90 -2.72
C GLY A 87 -15.00 -0.48 -2.19
N SER A 88 -16.10 0.20 -2.55
CA SER A 88 -16.36 1.57 -2.07
C SER A 88 -16.32 1.65 -0.53
N PRO A 89 -15.47 2.51 0.08
CA PRO A 89 -15.36 2.63 1.53
C PRO A 89 -16.65 3.13 2.20
N ALA A 90 -17.48 3.88 1.48
CA ALA A 90 -18.74 4.41 2.00
C ALA A 90 -19.90 3.40 1.92
N ALA A 91 -19.72 2.29 1.21
CA ALA A 91 -20.78 1.32 0.99
C ALA A 91 -20.74 0.20 2.05
N THR A 92 -21.88 -0.09 2.67
CA THR A 92 -22.06 -1.21 3.60
C THR A 92 -22.44 -2.52 2.88
N THR A 93 -23.02 -2.41 1.68
CA THR A 93 -23.41 -3.53 0.80
C THR A 93 -22.85 -3.32 -0.62
N GLY A 94 -23.02 -4.32 -1.51
CA GLY A 94 -22.58 -4.23 -2.91
C GLY A 94 -21.25 -4.95 -3.21
N PRO A 95 -20.85 -5.00 -4.49
CA PRO A 95 -19.77 -5.85 -4.95
C PRO A 95 -18.41 -5.43 -4.36
N THR A 96 -17.56 -6.42 -4.16
CA THR A 96 -16.16 -6.24 -3.76
C THR A 96 -15.27 -6.95 -4.77
N GLY A 97 -14.10 -6.39 -5.04
CA GLY A 97 -13.11 -7.02 -5.88
C GLY A 97 -12.62 -8.35 -5.32
N LEU A 98 -12.36 -9.30 -6.21
CA LEU A 98 -11.89 -10.64 -5.87
C LEU A 98 -10.39 -10.84 -6.17
N THR A 99 -9.88 -10.07 -7.13
CA THR A 99 -8.52 -10.21 -7.63
C THR A 99 -7.49 -9.64 -6.66
N THR A 100 -6.44 -10.41 -6.39
CA THR A 100 -5.27 -9.97 -5.61
C THR A 100 -4.62 -8.74 -6.26
N GLN A 101 -4.28 -7.75 -5.44
CA GLN A 101 -3.63 -6.51 -5.89
C GLN A 101 -2.36 -6.24 -5.09
N ARG A 102 -1.39 -5.55 -5.67
CA ARG A 102 -0.19 -5.12 -4.96
C ARG A 102 -0.46 -3.82 -4.24
N LEU A 103 -0.36 -3.82 -2.91
CA LEU A 103 -0.28 -2.59 -2.13
C LEU A 103 1.15 -2.05 -2.21
N ILE A 104 1.25 -0.75 -2.43
CA ILE A 104 2.49 0.03 -2.29
C ILE A 104 2.19 1.18 -1.34
N VAL A 105 3.02 1.32 -0.30
CA VAL A 105 2.99 2.46 0.62
C VAL A 105 4.28 3.24 0.47
N MET A 106 4.13 4.54 0.25
CA MET A 106 5.21 5.46 -0.03
C MET A 106 5.26 6.52 1.06
N ARG A 107 6.47 6.87 1.48
CA ARG A 107 6.73 8.00 2.36
C ARG A 107 7.26 9.17 1.56
N ASN A 108 6.61 10.31 1.70
CA ASN A 108 7.08 11.60 1.24
C ASN A 108 7.77 12.35 2.39
N ARG A 109 8.74 13.20 2.05
CA ARG A 109 9.44 14.07 3.00
C ARG A 109 9.23 15.52 2.65
#